data_AF-A0A6L6LYK3-F1
#
_entry.id   AF-A0A6L6LYK3-F1
#
_cell.length_a   1.000
_cell.length_b   1.000
_cell.length_c   1.000
_cell.angle_alpha   90.00
_cell.angle_beta   90.00
_cell.angle_gamma   90.00
#
_symmetry.space_group_name_H-M   'P 1'
#
loop_
_entity.id
_entity.type
_entity.pdbx_description
1 polymer ?
#
loop_
_entity_poly.entity_id
_entity_poly.type
_entity_poly.pdbx_seq_one_letter_code
_entity_poly.pdbx_strand_id
1 'polypeptide(L)'
;MWLLPLPIVWWFALITVGVWRPGMDLMRLMEELSTALEQPWNIRWSEYSGRCLLLFSFVYAVAVGMVRSSVTATRRGEEHGSAHWGDVFGIARRYRDKRGGNLILTQHFTIGWDGYRHKHNTNVLVVGGSGAGKTRGYCVPNILEAAGRNKNAPPCSLVVTDPKSEVLRKTGALLIARGYEVRVLDLTSPATSFCYNPLQYIQSDKDALRMIDTLIQATTPLGSKNNDPFWEKSETALLQALVLYLIHEAPEHEQNLPMVMEMLQAAEVKEDDEDYESPLDMLFARLEMRDPESVALKQYRVYKMAAGVVCSKRLLNQAVEKSLRTHNLKT
;
A
#
# COMPACT_ATOMS: atom_id res chain seq x y z
N MET A 1 9.31 29.69 -1.42
CA MET A 1 10.36 30.20 -0.50
C MET A 1 11.47 30.98 -1.22
N TRP A 2 11.97 30.53 -2.38
CA TRP A 2 13.06 31.19 -3.13
C TRP A 2 12.72 32.50 -3.86
N LEU A 3 11.46 32.93 -3.89
CA LEU A 3 11.04 34.22 -4.47
C LEU A 3 11.05 35.36 -3.43
N LEU A 4 11.08 35.04 -2.13
CA LEU A 4 11.05 36.02 -1.04
C LEU A 4 12.27 36.97 -1.01
N PRO A 5 13.49 36.57 -1.43
CA PRO A 5 14.63 37.48 -1.49
C PRO A 5 14.66 38.40 -2.71
N LEU A 6 13.82 38.18 -3.73
CA LEU A 6 13.86 38.96 -4.98
C LEU A 6 13.68 40.47 -4.77
N PRO A 7 12.80 40.96 -3.88
CA PRO A 7 12.70 42.39 -3.60
C PRO A 7 14.00 42.99 -3.05
N ILE A 8 14.76 42.22 -2.26
CA ILE A 8 16.07 42.65 -1.73
C ILE A 8 17.13 42.68 -2.85
N VAL A 9 17.09 41.69 -3.75
CA VAL A 9 17.97 41.62 -4.93
C VAL A 9 17.70 42.80 -5.87
N TRP A 10 16.42 43.14 -6.11
CA TRP A 10 16.04 44.29 -6.93
C TRP A 10 16.36 45.63 -6.27
N TRP A 11 16.16 45.74 -4.96
CA TRP A 11 16.57 46.91 -4.19
C TRP A 11 18.07 47.17 -4.31
N PHE A 12 18.90 46.14 -4.14
CA PHE A 12 20.35 46.25 -4.30
C PHE A 12 20.75 46.58 -5.76
N ALA A 13 20.06 46.01 -6.75
CA ALA A 13 20.27 46.33 -8.17
C ALA A 13 19.92 47.80 -8.50
N LEU A 14 18.91 48.38 -7.85
CA LEU A 14 18.53 49.77 -8.06
C LEU A 14 19.49 50.76 -7.39
N ILE A 15 20.04 50.42 -6.22
CA ILE A 15 21.07 51.22 -5.56
C ILE A 15 22.37 51.20 -6.38
N THR A 16 22.80 50.03 -6.87
CA THR A 16 24.01 49.92 -7.70
C THR A 16 23.91 50.73 -9.00
N VAL A 17 22.72 50.79 -9.60
CA VAL A 17 22.46 51.63 -10.78
C VAL A 17 22.48 53.12 -10.46
N GLY A 18 21.95 53.52 -9.31
CA GLY A 18 21.92 54.93 -8.90
C GLY A 18 23.30 55.55 -8.72
N VAL A 19 24.32 54.70 -8.54
CA VAL A 19 25.72 55.06 -8.39
C VAL A 19 26.51 54.96 -9.70
N TRP A 20 26.05 54.14 -10.65
CA TRP A 20 26.80 53.84 -11.88
C TRP A 20 26.90 55.04 -12.84
N ARG A 21 28.14 55.40 -13.24
CA ARG A 21 28.44 56.39 -14.28
C ARG A 21 29.35 55.80 -15.37
N PRO A 22 29.18 56.19 -16.64
CA PRO A 22 30.04 55.71 -17.73
C PRO A 22 31.52 56.04 -17.47
N GLY A 23 32.39 55.04 -17.50
CA GLY A 23 33.83 55.19 -17.26
C GLY A 23 34.30 54.97 -15.81
N MET A 24 33.43 54.48 -14.92
CA MET A 24 33.82 54.10 -13.55
C MET A 24 34.50 52.72 -13.51
N ASP A 25 35.59 52.63 -12.74
CA ASP A 25 36.22 51.37 -12.36
C ASP A 25 35.51 50.71 -11.18
N LEU A 26 35.66 49.38 -11.06
CA LEU A 26 35.03 48.56 -10.02
C LEU A 26 35.34 49.05 -8.59
N MET A 27 36.58 49.49 -8.35
CA MET A 27 37.00 50.00 -7.04
C MET A 27 36.22 51.27 -6.65
N ARG A 28 36.03 52.19 -7.60
CA ARG A 28 35.24 53.41 -7.38
C ARG A 28 33.76 53.12 -7.22
N LEU A 29 33.24 52.13 -7.97
CA LEU A 29 31.87 51.66 -7.78
C LEU A 29 31.65 51.12 -6.38
N MET A 30 32.57 50.32 -5.83
CA MET A 30 32.44 49.77 -4.48
C MET A 30 32.46 50.85 -3.40
N GLU A 31 33.30 51.87 -3.56
CA GLU A 31 33.41 53.00 -2.63
C GLU A 31 32.14 53.86 -2.62
N GLU A 32 31.61 54.21 -3.79
CA GLU A 32 30.37 54.98 -3.90
C GLU A 32 29.13 54.14 -3.51
N LEU A 33 29.16 52.82 -3.76
CA LEU A 33 28.09 51.90 -3.35
C LEU A 33 28.02 51.79 -1.83
N SER A 34 29.17 51.76 -1.14
CA SER A 34 29.22 51.77 0.33
C SER A 34 28.52 53.01 0.89
N THR A 35 28.79 54.17 0.31
CA THR A 35 28.15 55.44 0.69
C THR A 35 26.65 55.44 0.37
N ALA A 36 26.25 54.85 -0.76
CA ALA A 36 24.85 54.76 -1.16
C ALA A 36 24.03 53.79 -0.28
N LEU A 37 24.66 52.76 0.29
CA LEU A 37 24.02 51.83 1.22
C LEU A 37 23.65 52.47 2.57
N GLU A 38 24.34 53.55 2.97
CA GLU A 38 24.00 54.34 4.16
C GLU A 38 22.70 55.15 3.98
N GLN A 39 22.23 55.34 2.74
CA GLN A 39 20.96 55.99 2.40
C GLN A 39 20.02 55.04 1.64
N PRO A 40 19.47 54.02 2.32
CA PRO A 40 18.80 52.87 1.69
C PRO A 40 17.53 53.21 0.88
N TRP A 41 16.97 54.41 1.06
CA TRP A 41 15.71 54.83 0.43
C TRP A 41 15.90 55.78 -0.77
N ASN A 42 17.15 56.18 -1.09
CA ASN A 42 17.46 57.13 -2.16
C ASN A 42 17.62 56.41 -3.51
N ILE A 43 16.52 55.84 -4.01
CA ILE A 43 16.52 55.07 -5.26
C ILE A 43 16.40 56.02 -6.46
N ARG A 44 17.40 56.00 -7.35
CA ARG A 44 17.42 56.79 -8.58
C ARG A 44 17.20 55.91 -9.80
N TRP A 45 16.23 56.26 -10.62
CA TRP A 45 15.97 55.60 -11.90
C TRP A 45 16.89 56.18 -12.97
N SER A 46 17.55 55.31 -13.73
CA SER A 46 18.39 55.68 -14.87
C SER A 46 18.04 54.81 -16.07
N GLU A 47 18.59 55.16 -17.24
CA GLU A 47 18.42 54.37 -18.47
C GLU A 47 18.95 52.93 -18.35
N TYR A 48 19.81 52.66 -17.37
CA TYR A 48 20.41 51.36 -17.11
C TYR A 48 19.65 50.51 -16.06
N SER A 49 18.64 51.07 -15.37
CA SER A 49 17.92 50.39 -14.29
C SER A 49 17.29 49.07 -14.72
N GLY A 50 16.67 49.01 -15.91
CA GLY A 50 16.09 47.78 -16.44
C GLY A 50 17.14 46.69 -16.71
N ARG A 51 18.31 47.07 -17.23
CA ARG A 51 19.40 46.11 -17.55
C ARG A 51 20.02 45.52 -16.29
N CYS A 52 20.22 46.33 -15.25
CA CYS A 52 20.76 45.85 -13.99
C CYS A 52 19.76 45.02 -13.19
N LEU A 53 18.47 45.37 -13.18
CA LEU A 53 17.44 44.51 -12.57
C LEU A 53 17.42 43.11 -13.20
N LEU A 54 17.53 43.03 -14.54
CA LEU A 54 17.63 41.76 -15.25
C LEU A 54 18.93 41.01 -14.93
N LEU A 55 20.07 41.70 -14.90
CA LEU A 55 21.37 41.10 -14.56
C LEU A 55 21.37 40.48 -13.16
N PHE A 56 20.94 41.23 -12.15
CA PHE A 56 20.90 40.76 -10.76
C PHE A 56 19.87 39.64 -10.57
N SER A 57 18.73 39.70 -11.26
CA SER A 57 17.76 38.61 -11.27
C SER A 57 18.33 37.34 -11.91
N PHE A 58 19.10 37.47 -13.00
CA PHE A 58 19.77 36.36 -13.66
C PHE A 58 20.85 35.74 -12.76
N VAL A 59 21.70 36.55 -12.13
CA VAL A 59 22.72 36.08 -11.17
C VAL A 59 22.06 35.36 -9.99
N TYR A 60 20.97 35.89 -9.46
CA TYR A 60 20.21 35.23 -8.40
C TYR A 60 19.60 33.90 -8.86
N ALA A 61 19.01 33.84 -10.05
CA ALA A 61 18.47 32.61 -10.62
C ALA A 61 19.55 31.53 -10.81
N VAL A 62 20.75 31.91 -11.26
CA VAL A 62 21.90 31.01 -11.37
C VAL A 62 22.32 30.50 -9.98
N ALA A 63 22.43 31.38 -8.98
CA ALA A 63 22.79 31.00 -7.61
C ALA A 63 21.78 30.02 -6.99
N VAL A 64 20.47 30.29 -7.14
CA VAL A 64 19.41 29.38 -6.71
C VAL A 64 19.48 28.04 -7.45
N GLY A 65 19.75 28.07 -8.76
CA GLY A 65 19.95 26.87 -9.57
C GLY A 65 21.11 26.01 -9.08
N MET A 66 22.25 26.64 -8.74
CA MET A 66 23.42 25.95 -8.18
C MET A 66 23.15 25.34 -6.82
N VAL A 67 22.50 26.08 -5.90
CA VAL A 67 22.11 25.55 -4.58
C VAL A 67 21.13 24.38 -4.73
N ARG A 68 20.17 24.49 -5.65
CA ARG A 68 19.21 23.41 -5.88
C ARG A 68 19.89 22.16 -6.48
N SER A 69 20.85 22.36 -7.39
CA SER A 69 21.64 21.28 -7.98
C SER A 69 22.60 20.62 -6.99
N SER A 70 23.10 21.35 -5.97
CA SER A 70 24.00 20.78 -4.96
C SER A 70 23.25 20.01 -3.86
N VAL A 71 21.98 20.34 -3.62
CA VAL A 71 21.12 19.61 -2.68
C VAL A 71 20.62 18.29 -3.27
N THR A 72 20.53 18.17 -4.59
CA THR A 72 20.25 16.87 -5.23
C THR A 72 21.48 15.97 -5.17
N ALA A 73 21.37 14.87 -4.43
CA ALA A 73 22.37 13.79 -4.36
C ALA A 73 22.49 13.08 -5.73
N THR A 74 23.13 13.75 -6.69
CA THR A 74 23.44 13.18 -8.01
C THR A 74 24.71 12.34 -7.91
N ARG A 75 24.70 11.16 -8.54
CA ARG A 75 25.84 10.25 -8.60
C ARG A 75 26.35 10.18 -10.03
N ARG A 76 27.08 11.22 -10.44
CA ARG A 76 27.64 11.33 -11.80
C ARG A 76 28.76 10.30 -11.99
N GLY A 77 28.77 9.61 -13.12
CA GLY A 77 29.74 8.54 -13.42
C GLY A 77 29.37 7.17 -12.86
N GLU A 78 28.23 7.05 -12.16
CA GLU A 78 27.69 5.79 -11.65
C GLU A 78 26.40 5.37 -12.40
N GLU A 79 26.20 5.86 -13.63
CA GLU A 79 24.95 5.67 -14.38
C GLU A 79 24.66 4.20 -14.70
N HIS A 80 25.72 3.39 -14.86
CA HIS A 80 25.63 1.95 -15.11
C HIS A 80 25.60 1.10 -13.82
N GLY A 81 25.47 1.74 -12.66
CA GLY A 81 25.45 1.11 -11.35
C GLY A 81 26.80 1.17 -10.62
N SER A 82 26.74 1.37 -9.31
CA SER A 82 27.90 1.46 -8.41
C SER A 82 27.96 0.32 -7.40
N ALA A 83 27.35 -0.82 -7.74
CA ALA A 83 27.38 -2.01 -6.91
C ALA A 83 28.83 -2.49 -6.75
N HIS A 84 29.25 -2.65 -5.50
CA HIS A 84 30.56 -3.18 -5.14
C HIS A 84 30.42 -4.07 -3.90
N TRP A 85 31.38 -4.96 -3.69
CA TRP A 85 31.46 -5.76 -2.48
C TRP A 85 31.78 -4.85 -1.30
N GLY A 86 30.90 -4.82 -0.31
CA GLY A 86 31.09 -4.04 0.90
C GLY A 86 31.76 -4.84 2.02
N ASP A 87 32.37 -4.12 2.96
CA ASP A 87 32.83 -4.71 4.22
C ASP A 87 31.62 -5.09 5.10
N VAL A 88 31.40 -6.40 5.27
CA VAL A 88 30.25 -6.94 6.00
C VAL A 88 30.21 -6.46 7.44
N PHE A 89 31.35 -6.34 8.12
CA PHE A 89 31.38 -5.95 9.52
C PHE A 89 31.10 -4.44 9.69
N GLY A 90 31.66 -3.60 8.82
CA GLY A 90 31.35 -2.18 8.75
C GLY A 90 29.87 -1.91 8.47
N ILE A 91 29.29 -2.63 7.50
CA ILE A 91 27.87 -2.51 7.16
C ILE A 91 27.00 -3.02 8.30
N ALA A 92 27.30 -4.18 8.87
CA ALA A 92 26.57 -4.72 10.02
C ALA A 92 26.54 -3.74 11.19
N ARG A 93 27.65 -3.06 11.50
CA ARG A 93 27.71 -2.05 12.58
C ARG A 93 26.75 -0.88 12.34
N ARG A 94 26.49 -0.53 11.09
CA ARG A 94 25.58 0.56 10.70
C ARG A 94 24.10 0.16 10.77
N TYR A 95 23.77 -1.06 10.37
CA TYR A 95 22.38 -1.51 10.20
C TYR A 95 21.83 -2.37 11.34
N ARG A 96 22.69 -2.97 12.16
CA ARG A 96 22.29 -3.79 13.31
C ARG A 96 21.81 -2.90 14.46
N ASP A 97 20.66 -3.25 15.04
CA ASP A 97 20.25 -2.73 16.33
C ASP A 97 20.95 -3.46 17.48
N LYS A 98 21.65 -2.69 18.32
CA LYS A 98 22.34 -3.21 19.51
C LYS A 98 21.38 -3.59 20.63
N ARG A 99 20.16 -3.06 20.64
CA ARG A 99 19.15 -3.34 21.67
C ARG A 99 18.39 -4.65 21.41
N GLY A 100 18.69 -5.34 20.30
CA GLY A 100 17.93 -6.50 19.85
C GLY A 100 16.86 -6.10 18.83
N GLY A 101 16.18 -7.12 18.31
CA GLY A 101 15.17 -6.93 17.27
C GLY A 101 15.76 -6.77 15.89
N ASN A 102 16.48 -7.79 15.45
CA ASN A 102 17.13 -7.79 14.15
C ASN A 102 16.59 -8.91 13.27
N LEU A 103 16.39 -8.60 12.00
CA LEU A 103 16.20 -9.57 10.96
C LEU A 103 17.57 -10.17 10.59
N ILE A 104 17.69 -11.48 10.67
CA ILE A 104 18.87 -12.25 10.33
C ILE A 104 18.86 -12.52 8.82
N LEU A 105 19.91 -12.05 8.13
CA LEU A 105 20.06 -12.20 6.68
C LEU A 105 21.17 -13.19 6.34
N THR A 106 22.30 -13.12 7.04
CA THR A 106 23.42 -14.05 6.90
C THR A 106 24.03 -14.36 8.27
N GLN A 107 25.03 -15.24 8.32
CA GLN A 107 25.78 -15.52 9.55
C GLN A 107 26.43 -14.27 10.16
N HIS A 108 26.76 -13.27 9.33
CA HIS A 108 27.50 -12.08 9.76
C HIS A 108 26.71 -10.78 9.62
N PHE A 109 25.56 -10.80 8.93
CA PHE A 109 24.77 -9.62 8.65
C PHE A 109 23.34 -9.74 9.18
N THR A 110 22.93 -8.70 9.90
CA THR A 110 21.62 -8.56 10.53
C THR A 110 21.18 -7.11 10.44
N ILE A 111 19.89 -6.87 10.29
CA ILE A 111 19.34 -5.52 10.13
C ILE A 111 18.24 -5.27 11.16
N GLY A 112 18.28 -4.15 11.87
CA GLY A 112 17.30 -3.82 12.91
C GLY A 112 15.92 -3.60 12.31
N TRP A 113 14.89 -4.31 12.76
CA TRP A 113 13.57 -4.26 12.10
C TRP A 113 12.74 -3.00 12.41
N ASP A 114 13.20 -2.12 13.31
CA ASP A 114 12.53 -0.85 13.61
C ASP A 114 12.73 0.17 12.47
N GLY A 115 11.77 0.17 11.54
CA GLY A 115 11.77 1.05 10.39
C GLY A 115 11.65 2.55 10.73
N TYR A 116 11.08 2.91 11.89
CA TYR A 116 10.99 4.32 12.31
C TYR A 116 12.34 4.85 12.77
N ARG A 117 13.06 4.05 13.56
CA ARG A 117 14.38 4.40 14.07
C ARG A 117 15.43 4.38 12.98
N HIS A 118 15.43 3.32 12.16
CA HIS A 118 16.53 3.05 11.24
C HIS A 118 16.25 3.46 9.79
N LYS A 119 15.01 3.84 9.46
CA LYS A 119 14.57 4.40 8.17
C LYS A 119 15.03 3.60 6.93
N HIS A 120 15.05 2.28 7.03
CA HIS A 120 15.38 1.40 5.90
C HIS A 120 14.25 0.39 5.65
N ASN A 121 14.22 -0.13 4.43
CA ASN A 121 13.28 -1.17 4.03
C ASN A 121 13.70 -2.53 4.61
N THR A 122 12.77 -3.23 5.25
CA THR A 122 12.98 -4.55 5.86
C THR A 122 12.32 -5.67 5.07
N ASN A 123 11.73 -5.37 3.91
CA ASN A 123 11.22 -6.40 2.99
C ASN A 123 12.38 -7.18 2.38
N VAL A 124 12.31 -8.51 2.46
CA VAL A 124 13.36 -9.42 1.98
C VAL A 124 12.77 -10.42 1.00
N LEU A 125 13.41 -10.53 -0.17
CA LEU A 125 13.17 -11.58 -1.14
C LEU A 125 14.24 -12.67 -0.98
N VAL A 126 13.82 -13.88 -0.59
CA VAL A 126 14.72 -15.04 -0.47
C VAL A 126 14.52 -15.96 -1.66
N VAL A 127 15.51 -15.98 -2.56
CA VAL A 127 15.50 -16.83 -3.76
C VAL A 127 16.34 -18.07 -3.52
N GLY A 128 15.80 -19.24 -3.87
CA GLY A 128 16.54 -20.50 -3.82
C GLY A 128 15.70 -21.65 -4.35
N GLY A 129 16.35 -22.67 -4.91
CA GLY A 129 15.68 -23.87 -5.42
C GLY A 129 14.92 -24.67 -4.34
N SER A 130 14.22 -25.71 -4.77
CA SER A 130 13.69 -26.71 -3.83
C SER A 130 14.85 -27.37 -3.06
N GLY A 131 14.68 -27.63 -1.77
CA GLY A 131 15.74 -28.19 -0.93
C GLY A 131 16.88 -27.23 -0.55
N ALA A 132 16.91 -25.99 -1.06
CA ALA A 132 17.95 -25.01 -0.75
C ALA A 132 17.96 -24.51 0.71
N GLY A 133 17.06 -25.02 1.55
CA GLY A 133 17.03 -24.72 2.98
C GLY A 133 16.36 -23.39 3.34
N LYS A 134 15.55 -22.77 2.46
CA LYS A 134 14.85 -21.48 2.74
C LYS A 134 14.17 -21.46 4.12
N THR A 135 13.39 -22.50 4.44
CA THR A 135 12.69 -22.61 5.72
C THR A 135 13.66 -22.75 6.90
N ARG A 136 14.67 -23.60 6.79
CA ARG A 136 15.64 -23.90 7.86
C ARG A 136 16.64 -22.76 8.08
N GLY A 137 17.09 -22.12 7.01
CA GLY A 137 18.15 -21.13 7.00
C GLY A 137 17.67 -19.70 7.18
N TYR A 138 16.41 -19.39 6.80
CA TYR A 138 15.87 -18.04 6.91
C TYR A 138 14.63 -17.97 7.81
N CYS A 139 13.56 -18.73 7.52
CA CYS A 139 12.30 -18.58 8.24
C CYS A 139 12.42 -18.95 9.73
N VAL A 140 12.94 -20.15 10.04
CA VAL A 140 13.06 -20.63 11.41
C VAL A 140 13.96 -19.70 12.25
N PRO A 141 15.20 -19.36 11.84
CA PRO A 141 16.05 -18.46 12.64
C PRO A 141 15.42 -17.11 12.93
N ASN A 142 14.73 -16.51 11.96
CA ASN A 142 14.07 -15.22 12.15
C ASN A 142 12.86 -15.31 13.10
N ILE A 143 12.10 -16.42 13.08
CA ILE A 143 11.03 -16.65 14.06
C ILE A 143 11.59 -16.82 15.47
N LEU A 144 12.71 -17.54 15.61
CA LEU A 144 13.38 -17.72 16.90
C LEU A 144 13.93 -16.40 17.45
N GLU A 145 14.50 -15.55 16.58
CA GLU A 145 14.97 -14.21 16.96
C GLU A 145 13.79 -13.29 17.32
N ALA A 146 12.68 -13.38 16.58
CA ALA A 146 11.44 -12.65 16.87
C ALA A 146 10.79 -13.07 18.20
N ALA A 147 10.82 -14.36 18.55
CA ALA A 147 10.40 -14.86 19.86
C ALA A 147 11.24 -14.28 21.02
N GLY A 148 12.36 -13.64 20.70
CA GLY A 148 13.24 -12.96 21.63
C GLY A 148 14.19 -13.91 22.35
N ARG A 149 15.41 -13.44 22.64
CA ARG A 149 16.38 -14.23 23.41
C ARG A 149 16.07 -14.24 24.91
N ASN A 150 15.50 -13.16 25.41
CA ASN A 150 15.12 -12.96 26.81
C ASN A 150 13.81 -12.16 26.90
N LYS A 151 13.31 -11.95 28.12
CA LYS A 151 12.06 -11.22 28.39
C LYS A 151 12.07 -9.73 28.00
N ASN A 152 13.25 -9.16 27.76
CA ASN A 152 13.41 -7.75 27.40
C ASN A 152 13.59 -7.56 25.89
N ALA A 153 13.48 -8.62 25.10
CA ALA A 153 13.53 -8.52 23.65
C ALA A 153 12.35 -7.69 23.12
N PRO A 154 12.55 -6.89 22.07
CA PRO A 154 11.48 -6.11 21.48
C PRO A 154 10.36 -7.03 20.98
N PRO A 155 9.09 -6.72 21.27
CA PRO A 155 7.97 -7.54 20.86
C PRO A 155 7.83 -7.54 19.33
N CYS A 156 7.41 -8.67 18.77
CA CYS A 156 7.17 -8.82 17.34
C CYS A 156 5.97 -9.74 17.13
N SER A 157 4.94 -9.26 16.43
CA SER A 157 3.83 -10.11 15.98
C SER A 157 4.22 -10.85 14.71
N LEU A 158 3.87 -12.14 14.63
CA LEU A 158 4.25 -13.02 13.54
C LEU A 158 3.04 -13.50 12.77
N VAL A 159 3.08 -13.35 11.44
CA VAL A 159 2.14 -13.99 10.51
C VAL A 159 2.97 -14.85 9.57
N VAL A 160 2.71 -16.16 9.57
CA VAL A 160 3.52 -17.14 8.84
C VAL A 160 2.62 -17.97 7.95
N THR A 161 2.93 -18.00 6.66
CA THR A 161 2.32 -18.94 5.72
C THR A 161 3.08 -20.27 5.77
N ASP A 162 2.45 -21.32 6.30
CA ASP A 162 3.08 -22.61 6.56
C ASP A 162 2.32 -23.77 5.90
N PRO A 163 2.45 -23.95 4.57
CA PRO A 163 1.65 -24.91 3.81
C PRO A 163 1.87 -26.38 4.19
N LYS A 164 2.93 -26.69 4.96
CA LYS A 164 3.26 -28.07 5.40
C LYS A 164 3.25 -28.22 6.93
N SER A 165 2.81 -27.18 7.63
CA SER A 165 2.86 -27.05 9.10
C SER A 165 4.26 -27.32 9.68
N GLU A 166 5.32 -27.18 8.88
CA GLU A 166 6.69 -27.49 9.29
C GLU A 166 7.26 -26.43 10.21
N VAL A 167 6.90 -25.18 9.98
CA VAL A 167 7.35 -24.04 10.78
C VAL A 167 6.69 -24.10 12.14
N LEU A 168 5.36 -24.28 12.18
CA LEU A 168 4.60 -24.42 13.43
C LEU A 168 5.14 -25.57 14.29
N ARG A 169 5.38 -26.76 13.69
CA ARG A 169 5.96 -27.90 14.43
C ARG A 169 7.34 -27.60 15.02
N LYS A 170 8.14 -26.75 14.36
CA LYS A 170 9.51 -26.43 14.80
C LYS A 170 9.56 -25.30 15.83
N THR A 171 8.66 -24.32 15.75
CA THR A 171 8.78 -23.07 16.54
C THR A 171 7.61 -22.83 17.48
N GLY A 172 6.46 -23.47 17.28
CA GLY A 172 5.23 -23.19 18.03
C GLY A 172 5.36 -23.37 19.54
N ALA A 173 5.97 -24.48 19.99
CA ALA A 173 6.19 -24.73 21.41
C ALA A 173 7.06 -23.65 22.08
N LEU A 174 8.09 -23.15 21.37
CA LEU A 174 8.90 -22.04 21.87
C LEU A 174 8.08 -20.75 21.95
N LEU A 175 7.30 -20.43 20.92
CA LEU A 175 6.47 -19.22 20.91
C LEU A 175 5.50 -19.21 22.10
N ILE A 176 4.81 -20.34 22.35
CA ILE A 176 3.93 -20.51 23.52
C ILE A 176 4.72 -20.31 24.82
N ALA A 177 5.89 -20.94 24.95
CA ALA A 177 6.75 -20.79 26.12
C ALA A 177 7.27 -19.35 26.32
N ARG A 178 7.30 -18.54 25.26
CA ARG A 178 7.64 -17.11 25.30
C ARG A 178 6.42 -16.19 25.46
N GLY A 179 5.23 -16.76 25.70
CA GLY A 179 4.00 -16.02 26.00
C GLY A 179 3.23 -15.56 24.76
N TYR A 180 3.55 -16.10 23.58
CA TYR A 180 2.76 -15.83 22.38
C TYR A 180 1.44 -16.59 22.41
N GLU A 181 0.38 -15.91 21.98
CA GLU A 181 -0.84 -16.58 21.56
C GLU A 181 -0.66 -17.12 20.13
N VAL A 182 -0.53 -18.44 20.00
CA VAL A 182 -0.34 -19.10 18.70
C VAL A 182 -1.70 -19.55 18.17
N ARG A 183 -2.20 -18.85 17.14
CA ARG A 183 -3.45 -19.19 16.44
C ARG A 183 -3.13 -19.79 15.06
N VAL A 184 -3.86 -20.83 14.67
CA VAL A 184 -3.66 -21.54 13.40
C VAL A 184 -4.92 -21.45 12.54
N LEU A 185 -4.80 -20.78 11.39
CA LEU A 185 -5.83 -20.83 10.35
C LEU A 185 -5.52 -22.00 9.41
N ASP A 186 -6.29 -23.09 9.55
CA ASP A 186 -6.19 -24.28 8.72
C ASP A 186 -7.47 -24.39 7.88
N LEU A 187 -7.32 -24.13 6.59
CA LEU A 187 -8.41 -24.17 5.63
C LEU A 187 -8.71 -25.60 5.14
N THR A 188 -7.87 -26.58 5.46
CA THR A 188 -8.05 -27.99 5.10
C THR A 188 -8.81 -28.76 6.17
N SER A 189 -8.55 -28.44 7.43
CA SER A 189 -9.17 -29.10 8.60
C SER A 189 -9.80 -28.07 9.53
N PRO A 190 -11.04 -27.62 9.24
CA PRO A 190 -11.71 -26.58 10.04
C PRO A 190 -11.84 -26.95 11.52
N ALA A 191 -12.03 -28.25 11.84
CA ALA A 191 -12.18 -28.74 13.21
C ALA A 191 -10.96 -28.49 14.11
N THR A 192 -9.77 -28.39 13.51
CA THR A 192 -8.51 -28.12 14.23
C THR A 192 -7.99 -26.70 14.01
N SER A 193 -8.77 -25.87 13.31
CA SER A 193 -8.43 -24.47 13.07
C SER A 193 -8.98 -23.56 14.17
N PHE A 194 -8.33 -22.42 14.37
CA PHE A 194 -8.89 -21.28 15.09
C PHE A 194 -10.14 -20.71 14.40
N CYS A 195 -10.41 -21.10 13.15
CA CYS A 195 -11.47 -20.58 12.29
C CYS A 195 -11.33 -19.07 12.03
N TYR A 196 -12.05 -18.58 11.02
CA TYR A 196 -12.04 -17.17 10.66
C TYR A 196 -13.34 -16.80 9.97
N ASN A 197 -14.04 -15.81 10.51
CA ASN A 197 -15.17 -15.18 9.84
C ASN A 197 -14.77 -13.75 9.45
N PRO A 198 -14.56 -13.46 8.15
CA PRO A 198 -14.16 -12.13 7.71
C PRO A 198 -15.24 -11.07 7.90
N LEU A 199 -16.53 -11.46 7.94
CA LEU A 199 -17.63 -10.49 8.04
C LEU A 199 -17.63 -9.76 9.40
N GLN A 200 -17.14 -10.41 10.44
CA GLN A 200 -16.98 -9.85 11.79
C GLN A 200 -15.98 -8.67 11.86
N TYR A 201 -15.16 -8.47 10.82
CA TYR A 201 -14.16 -7.40 10.77
C TYR A 201 -14.60 -6.23 9.89
N ILE A 202 -15.80 -6.28 9.30
CA ILE A 202 -16.35 -5.19 8.49
C ILE A 202 -16.92 -4.13 9.41
N GLN A 203 -16.40 -2.90 9.32
CA GLN A 203 -16.85 -1.77 10.14
C GLN A 203 -17.64 -0.74 9.33
N SER A 204 -17.58 -0.82 8.01
CA SER A 204 -18.24 0.09 7.09
C SER A 204 -18.58 -0.59 5.76
N ASP A 205 -19.54 -0.05 5.02
CA ASP A 205 -19.87 -0.52 3.67
C ASP A 205 -18.63 -0.55 2.75
N LYS A 206 -17.73 0.41 2.91
CA LYS A 206 -16.47 0.47 2.15
C LYS A 206 -15.55 -0.71 2.47
N ASP A 207 -15.60 -1.27 3.66
CA ASP A 207 -14.83 -2.46 4.02
C ASP A 207 -15.45 -3.71 3.38
N ALA A 208 -16.78 -3.82 3.36
CA ALA A 208 -17.48 -4.89 2.67
C ALA A 208 -17.15 -4.90 1.17
N LEU A 209 -17.27 -3.75 0.50
CA LEU A 209 -16.95 -3.62 -0.93
C LEU A 209 -15.50 -4.01 -1.21
N ARG A 210 -14.53 -3.48 -0.43
CA ARG A 210 -13.11 -3.79 -0.59
C ARG A 210 -12.78 -5.26 -0.32
N MET A 211 -13.42 -5.86 0.68
CA MET A 211 -13.24 -7.27 1.01
C MET A 211 -13.66 -8.16 -0.16
N ILE A 212 -14.84 -7.90 -0.74
CA ILE A 212 -15.35 -8.66 -1.87
C ILE A 212 -14.49 -8.46 -3.11
N ASP A 213 -14.07 -7.24 -3.41
CA ASP A 213 -13.15 -6.95 -4.52
C ASP A 213 -11.84 -7.74 -4.34
N THR A 214 -11.29 -7.76 -3.13
CA THR A 214 -10.06 -8.51 -2.79
C THR A 214 -10.26 -10.02 -2.95
N LEU A 215 -11.42 -10.55 -2.55
CA LEU A 215 -11.75 -11.97 -2.66
C LEU A 215 -11.85 -12.41 -4.13
N ILE A 216 -12.53 -11.61 -4.96
CA ILE A 216 -12.68 -11.90 -6.40
C ILE A 216 -11.33 -11.79 -7.12
N GLN A 217 -10.54 -10.77 -6.81
CA GLN A 217 -9.19 -10.65 -7.36
C GLN A 217 -8.29 -11.84 -6.98
N ALA A 218 -8.37 -12.30 -5.72
CA ALA A 218 -7.57 -13.43 -5.24
C ALA A 218 -7.95 -14.78 -5.89
N THR A 219 -9.20 -14.92 -6.36
CA THR A 219 -9.70 -16.14 -7.03
C THR A 219 -9.61 -16.08 -8.56
N THR A 220 -9.24 -14.93 -9.12
CA THR A 220 -9.09 -14.73 -10.56
C THR A 220 -7.65 -15.01 -10.99
N PRO A 221 -7.39 -15.99 -11.89
CA PRO A 221 -6.02 -16.34 -12.29
C PRO A 221 -5.25 -15.18 -12.94
N LEU A 222 -3.98 -15.01 -12.57
CA LEU A 222 -3.11 -14.01 -13.17
C LEU A 222 -2.96 -14.25 -14.68
N GLY A 223 -3.32 -13.25 -15.49
CA GLY A 223 -3.23 -13.34 -16.95
C GLY A 223 -4.43 -14.00 -17.64
N SER A 224 -5.47 -14.42 -16.89
CA SER A 224 -6.75 -14.71 -17.53
C SER A 224 -7.32 -13.41 -18.09
N LYS A 225 -7.19 -13.19 -19.39
CA LYS A 225 -8.02 -12.20 -20.07
C LYS A 225 -9.46 -12.72 -19.98
N ASN A 226 -10.20 -12.22 -19.00
CA ASN A 226 -11.63 -12.44 -18.96
C ASN A 226 -12.18 -11.75 -20.21
N ASN A 227 -12.63 -12.52 -21.20
CA ASN A 227 -13.14 -11.98 -22.46
C ASN A 227 -14.43 -11.18 -22.26
N ASP A 228 -14.99 -11.17 -21.05
CA ASP A 228 -16.28 -10.54 -20.78
C ASP A 228 -16.32 -9.91 -19.37
N PRO A 229 -15.88 -8.63 -19.26
CA PRO A 229 -15.89 -7.84 -18.01
C PRO A 229 -17.28 -7.64 -17.40
N PHE A 230 -18.34 -7.94 -18.15
CA PHE A 230 -19.72 -7.79 -17.68
C PHE A 230 -20.06 -8.79 -16.57
N TRP A 231 -19.68 -10.06 -16.73
CA TRP A 231 -19.98 -11.11 -15.74
C TRP A 231 -19.25 -10.88 -14.44
N GLU A 232 -17.99 -10.45 -14.49
CA GLU A 232 -17.19 -10.16 -13.30
C GLU A 232 -17.82 -9.02 -12.49
N LYS A 233 -18.33 -7.99 -13.15
CA LYS A 233 -19.07 -6.90 -12.50
C LYS A 233 -20.39 -7.37 -11.88
N SER A 234 -21.11 -8.25 -12.57
CA SER A 234 -22.36 -8.83 -12.09
C SER A 234 -22.15 -9.74 -10.85
N GLU A 235 -21.15 -10.62 -10.90
CA GLU A 235 -20.72 -11.47 -9.77
C GLU A 235 -20.32 -10.62 -8.56
N THR A 236 -19.53 -9.58 -8.81
CA THR A 236 -19.10 -8.63 -7.76
C THR A 236 -20.30 -7.94 -7.13
N ALA A 237 -21.22 -7.39 -7.94
CA ALA A 237 -22.40 -6.70 -7.45
C ALA A 237 -23.32 -7.62 -6.63
N LEU A 238 -23.51 -8.87 -7.07
CA LEU A 238 -24.30 -9.86 -6.31
C LEU A 238 -23.66 -10.15 -4.95
N LEU A 239 -22.38 -10.50 -4.91
CA LEU A 239 -21.69 -10.80 -3.65
C LEU A 239 -21.67 -9.60 -2.69
N GLN A 240 -21.46 -8.38 -3.22
CA GLN A 240 -21.55 -7.15 -2.44
C GLN A 240 -22.96 -6.95 -1.88
N ALA A 241 -24.00 -7.16 -2.68
CA ALA A 241 -25.40 -7.04 -2.22
C ALA A 241 -25.72 -8.01 -1.08
N LEU A 242 -25.32 -9.29 -1.21
CA LEU A 242 -25.57 -10.31 -0.20
C LEU A 242 -24.86 -10.02 1.11
N VAL A 243 -23.57 -9.67 1.04
CA VAL A 243 -22.78 -9.39 2.25
C VAL A 243 -23.27 -8.13 2.95
N LEU A 244 -23.59 -7.08 2.20
CA LEU A 244 -24.17 -5.86 2.76
C LEU A 244 -25.55 -6.14 3.38
N TYR A 245 -26.37 -6.97 2.74
CA TYR A 245 -27.65 -7.39 3.30
C TYR A 245 -27.46 -8.07 4.66
N LEU A 246 -26.58 -9.06 4.75
CA LEU A 246 -26.34 -9.77 6.01
C LEU A 246 -25.85 -8.84 7.13
N ILE A 247 -24.93 -7.94 6.82
CA ILE A 247 -24.33 -7.06 7.85
C ILE A 247 -25.33 -6.04 8.39
N HIS A 248 -26.28 -5.58 7.55
CA HIS A 248 -27.25 -4.57 7.94
C HIS A 248 -28.57 -5.13 8.48
N GLU A 249 -29.02 -6.27 7.97
CA GLU A 249 -30.37 -6.80 8.26
C GLU A 249 -30.37 -8.12 9.04
N ALA A 250 -29.31 -8.94 8.93
CA ALA A 250 -29.27 -10.26 9.57
C ALA A 250 -28.65 -10.18 10.97
N PRO A 251 -29.10 -11.02 11.92
CA PRO A 251 -28.50 -11.10 13.25
C PRO A 251 -27.04 -11.58 13.18
N GLU A 252 -26.21 -11.18 14.16
CA GLU A 252 -24.75 -11.41 14.14
C GLU A 252 -24.33 -12.87 13.92
N HIS A 253 -25.12 -13.85 14.39
CA HIS A 253 -24.82 -15.27 14.23
C HIS A 253 -25.02 -15.78 12.79
N GLU A 254 -25.84 -15.10 11.99
CA GLU A 254 -26.06 -15.38 10.56
C GLU A 254 -25.08 -14.62 9.66
N GLN A 255 -24.33 -13.64 10.19
CA GLN A 255 -23.36 -12.85 9.42
C GLN A 255 -22.08 -13.65 9.14
N ASN A 256 -22.18 -14.65 8.27
CA ASN A 256 -21.07 -15.54 7.91
C ASN A 256 -21.13 -15.99 6.44
N LEU A 257 -20.00 -16.49 5.91
CA LEU A 257 -19.91 -16.94 4.51
C LEU A 257 -20.81 -18.14 4.17
N PRO A 258 -21.04 -19.13 5.06
CA PRO A 258 -22.07 -20.15 4.82
C PRO A 258 -23.45 -19.56 4.50
N MET A 259 -23.89 -18.54 5.24
CA MET A 259 -25.16 -17.87 4.97
C MET A 259 -25.16 -17.14 3.61
N VAL A 260 -24.04 -16.53 3.21
CA VAL A 260 -23.90 -15.98 1.85
C VAL A 260 -24.11 -17.08 0.79
N MET A 261 -23.59 -18.29 1.02
CA MET A 261 -23.80 -19.43 0.12
C MET A 261 -25.25 -19.91 0.10
N GLU A 262 -25.94 -19.91 1.24
CA GLU A 262 -27.37 -20.21 1.32
C GLU A 262 -28.21 -19.18 0.54
N MET A 263 -27.92 -17.89 0.70
CA MET A 263 -28.57 -16.82 -0.07
C MET A 263 -28.31 -16.94 -1.58
N LEU A 264 -27.10 -17.36 -1.99
CA LEU A 264 -26.79 -17.63 -3.40
C LEU A 264 -27.60 -18.80 -3.95
N GLN A 265 -27.80 -19.87 -3.17
CA GLN A 265 -28.66 -20.99 -3.57
C GLN A 265 -30.13 -20.57 -3.66
N ALA A 266 -30.56 -19.64 -2.81
CA ALA A 266 -31.89 -19.06 -2.84
C ALA A 266 -32.12 -18.09 -4.02
N ALA A 267 -31.08 -17.74 -4.80
CA ALA A 267 -31.16 -16.95 -6.02
C ALA A 267 -31.59 -17.77 -7.25
N GLU A 268 -32.44 -18.79 -7.06
CA GLU A 268 -32.87 -19.71 -8.11
C GLU A 268 -33.59 -18.95 -9.24
N VAL A 269 -33.28 -19.29 -10.48
CA VAL A 269 -33.96 -18.73 -11.66
C VAL A 269 -34.61 -19.86 -12.44
N LYS A 270 -35.91 -19.75 -12.67
CA LYS A 270 -36.68 -20.65 -13.54
C LYS A 270 -36.74 -20.05 -14.94
N GLU A 271 -36.33 -20.82 -15.93
CA GLU A 271 -36.29 -20.34 -17.33
C GLU A 271 -37.67 -20.32 -18.00
N ASP A 272 -38.59 -21.17 -17.53
CA ASP A 272 -39.92 -21.34 -18.12
C ASP A 272 -40.97 -20.39 -17.52
N ASP A 273 -40.58 -19.53 -16.59
CA ASP A 273 -41.46 -18.62 -15.85
C ASP A 273 -40.74 -17.28 -15.63
N GLU A 274 -40.92 -16.35 -16.57
CA GLU A 274 -40.32 -15.00 -16.52
C GLU A 274 -40.81 -14.18 -15.32
N ASP A 275 -41.98 -14.51 -14.77
CA ASP A 275 -42.58 -13.86 -13.61
C ASP A 275 -42.18 -14.52 -12.28
N TYR A 276 -41.32 -15.55 -12.32
CA TYR A 276 -40.86 -16.22 -11.11
C TYR A 276 -39.97 -15.33 -10.24
N GLU A 277 -40.44 -15.00 -9.05
CA GLU A 277 -39.64 -14.34 -8.03
C GLU A 277 -38.94 -15.39 -7.13
N SER A 278 -37.60 -15.32 -7.08
CA SER A 278 -36.83 -16.14 -6.16
C SER A 278 -37.04 -15.70 -4.71
N PRO A 279 -36.80 -16.57 -3.71
CA PRO A 279 -36.80 -16.16 -2.30
C PRO A 279 -35.84 -14.98 -2.03
N LEU A 280 -34.72 -14.90 -2.78
CA LEU A 280 -33.80 -13.78 -2.70
C LEU A 280 -34.42 -12.48 -3.25
N ASP A 281 -35.14 -12.54 -4.37
CA ASP A 281 -35.86 -11.39 -4.94
C ASP A 281 -36.89 -10.84 -3.95
N MET A 282 -37.68 -11.72 -3.33
CA MET A 282 -38.66 -11.33 -2.32
C MET A 282 -38.00 -10.65 -1.11
N LEU A 283 -36.81 -11.11 -0.73
CA LEU A 283 -36.04 -10.57 0.39
C LEU A 283 -35.54 -9.15 0.08
N PHE A 284 -35.02 -8.89 -1.13
CA PHE A 284 -34.63 -7.55 -1.56
C PHE A 284 -35.83 -6.63 -1.84
N ALA A 285 -36.97 -7.16 -2.31
CA ALA A 285 -38.20 -6.38 -2.46
C ALA A 285 -38.74 -5.90 -1.09
N ARG A 286 -38.67 -6.74 -0.05
CA ARG A 286 -39.00 -6.33 1.32
C ARG A 286 -38.03 -5.28 1.87
N LEU A 287 -36.74 -5.41 1.55
CA LEU A 287 -35.76 -4.39 1.92
C LEU A 287 -36.08 -3.05 1.25
N GLU A 288 -36.44 -3.06 -0.04
CA GLU A 288 -36.83 -1.87 -0.78
C GLU A 288 -38.05 -1.16 -0.17
N MET A 289 -39.02 -1.90 0.35
CA MET A 289 -40.17 -1.31 1.06
C MET A 289 -39.77 -0.60 2.36
N ARG A 290 -38.70 -1.05 3.03
CA ARG A 290 -38.24 -0.52 4.33
C ARG A 290 -37.17 0.57 4.19
N ASP A 291 -36.15 0.31 3.38
CA ASP A 291 -35.03 1.22 3.11
C ASP A 291 -34.68 1.22 1.61
N PRO A 292 -35.33 2.10 0.82
CA PRO A 292 -35.06 2.25 -0.60
C PRO A 292 -33.63 2.73 -0.93
N GLU A 293 -32.95 3.35 0.04
CA GLU A 293 -31.62 3.94 -0.14
C GLU A 293 -30.48 3.00 0.28
N SER A 294 -30.81 1.79 0.76
CA SER A 294 -29.85 0.78 1.18
C SER A 294 -28.79 0.48 0.11
N VAL A 295 -27.53 0.43 0.54
CA VAL A 295 -26.41 0.12 -0.36
C VAL A 295 -26.52 -1.31 -0.89
N ALA A 296 -27.03 -2.25 -0.07
CA ALA A 296 -27.27 -3.62 -0.48
C ALA A 296 -28.25 -3.69 -1.67
N LEU A 297 -29.37 -2.95 -1.58
CA LEU A 297 -30.37 -2.87 -2.64
C LEU A 297 -29.81 -2.26 -3.92
N LYS A 298 -29.00 -1.18 -3.80
CA LYS A 298 -28.35 -0.55 -4.95
C LYS A 298 -27.46 -1.54 -5.71
N GLN A 299 -26.67 -2.35 -5.00
CA GLN A 299 -25.85 -3.39 -5.63
C GLN A 299 -26.70 -4.52 -6.23
N TYR A 300 -27.78 -4.91 -5.55
CA TYR A 300 -28.70 -5.93 -6.09
C TYR A 300 -29.37 -5.48 -7.39
N ARG A 301 -29.76 -4.21 -7.50
CA ARG A 301 -30.30 -3.64 -8.74
C ARG A 301 -29.28 -3.65 -9.88
N VAL A 302 -28.01 -3.35 -9.59
CA VAL A 302 -26.92 -3.46 -10.57
C VAL A 302 -26.78 -4.89 -11.07
N TYR A 303 -26.83 -5.87 -10.16
CA TYR A 303 -26.87 -7.28 -10.51
C TYR A 303 -28.09 -7.64 -11.39
N LYS A 304 -29.32 -7.26 -11.02
CA LYS A 304 -30.54 -7.57 -11.80
C LYS A 304 -30.52 -6.92 -13.20
N MET A 305 -30.00 -5.70 -13.32
CA MET A 305 -29.79 -5.04 -14.62
C MET A 305 -28.82 -5.83 -15.50
N ALA A 306 -27.79 -6.44 -14.90
CA ALA A 306 -26.89 -7.33 -15.62
C ALA A 306 -27.55 -8.68 -15.93
N ALA A 307 -28.38 -9.19 -15.02
CA ALA A 307 -28.99 -10.52 -15.12
C ALA A 307 -30.10 -10.61 -16.18
N GLY A 308 -30.84 -9.52 -16.42
CA GLY A 308 -31.96 -9.41 -17.37
C GLY A 308 -31.58 -9.61 -18.85
N VAL A 309 -30.30 -9.87 -19.15
CA VAL A 309 -29.80 -10.25 -20.47
C VAL A 309 -29.21 -11.67 -20.39
N VAL A 310 -30.02 -12.72 -20.23
CA VAL A 310 -29.65 -14.15 -20.46
C VAL A 310 -28.75 -14.82 -19.36
N CYS A 311 -28.71 -14.35 -18.11
CA CYS A 311 -27.51 -14.54 -17.26
C CYS A 311 -27.49 -15.53 -16.09
N SER A 312 -28.59 -15.97 -15.48
CA SER A 312 -28.48 -16.59 -14.14
C SER A 312 -27.93 -18.02 -14.11
N LYS A 313 -28.22 -18.87 -15.10
CA LYS A 313 -27.68 -20.26 -15.15
C LYS A 313 -26.17 -20.32 -15.33
N ARG A 314 -25.57 -19.39 -16.10
CA ARG A 314 -24.13 -19.43 -16.39
C ARG A 314 -23.29 -19.04 -15.17
N LEU A 315 -23.78 -18.10 -14.37
CA LEU A 315 -23.14 -17.65 -13.13
C LEU A 315 -23.13 -18.76 -12.06
N LEU A 316 -24.28 -19.42 -11.83
CA LEU A 316 -24.38 -20.57 -10.93
C LEU A 316 -23.51 -21.74 -11.41
N ASN A 317 -23.56 -22.08 -12.70
CA ASN A 317 -22.73 -23.16 -13.23
C ASN A 317 -21.24 -22.84 -13.20
N GLN A 318 -20.81 -21.60 -13.43
CA GLN A 318 -19.39 -21.22 -13.34
C GLN A 318 -18.89 -21.17 -11.88
N ALA A 319 -19.71 -20.69 -10.94
CA ALA A 319 -19.38 -20.69 -9.52
C ALA A 319 -19.25 -22.14 -8.98
N VAL A 320 -20.16 -23.03 -9.38
CA VAL A 320 -20.14 -24.45 -9.01
C VAL A 320 -19.02 -25.23 -9.73
N GLU A 321 -18.78 -25.01 -11.04
CA GLU A 321 -17.68 -25.67 -11.77
C GLU A 321 -16.30 -25.27 -11.24
N LYS A 322 -16.08 -23.98 -10.92
CA LYS A 322 -14.79 -23.53 -10.35
C LYS A 322 -14.54 -24.19 -8.99
N SER A 323 -15.59 -24.33 -8.16
CA SER A 323 -15.53 -25.04 -6.87
C SER A 323 -15.25 -26.55 -7.01
N LEU A 324 -15.86 -27.21 -8.01
CA LEU A 324 -15.64 -28.65 -8.26
C LEU A 324 -14.26 -28.96 -8.85
N ARG A 325 -13.68 -28.05 -9.65
CA ARG A 325 -12.32 -28.24 -10.22
C ARG A 325 -11.22 -28.14 -9.16
N THR A 326 -11.45 -27.44 -8.05
CA THR A 326 -10.51 -27.41 -6.91
C THR A 326 -10.48 -28.70 -6.09
N HIS A 327 -11.50 -29.56 -6.18
CA HIS A 327 -11.54 -30.86 -5.50
C HIS A 327 -11.03 -32.04 -6.33
N ASN A 328 -10.73 -31.85 -7.62
CA ASN A 328 -10.23 -32.90 -8.51
C ASN A 328 -8.79 -32.66 -9.00
N LEU A 329 -7.91 -32.23 -8.09
CA LEU A 329 -6.46 -32.37 -8.29
C LEU A 329 -5.92 -33.57 -7.48
N LYS A 330 -6.17 -34.75 -8.06
CA LYS A 330 -5.34 -35.97 -8.09
C LYS A 330 -4.80 -36.54 -6.75
N THR A 331 -5.30 -37.74 -6.45
CA THR A 331 -4.53 -38.94 -6.06
C THR A 331 -3.11 -38.99 -6.62
#